data_AF-A0A5D6YFI5-F1
#
_entry.id   AF-A0A5D6YFI5-F1
#
_cell.length_a   1.000
_cell.length_b   1.000
_cell.length_c   1.000
_cell.angle_alpha   90.00
_cell.angle_beta   90.00
_cell.angle_gamma   90.00
#
_symmetry.space_group_name_H-M   'P 1'
#
loop_
_entity.id
_entity.type
_entity.pdbx_description
1 polymer ?
#
loop_
_entity_poly.entity_id
_entity_poly.type
_entity_poly.pdbx_seq_one_letter_code
_entity_poly.pdbx_strand_id
1 'polypeptide(L)'
;EEKTKPAETKTIEGVSELMHPDAVAQSLVDGISDGQFSITNEVPIFVLRMIANGVAPRHNTVLEMVLFPLAMLFQVGFGLFMDFTVSQAAKKQAKDKKE
;
A
#
# COMPACT_ATOMS: atom_id res chain seq x y z
N GLU A 1 -10.30 10.68 11.38
CA GLU A 1 -10.15 10.56 9.92
C GLU A 1 -11.30 9.77 9.29
N GLU A 2 -11.58 8.56 9.79
CA GLU A 2 -12.61 7.64 9.28
C GLU A 2 -14.04 8.17 9.06
N LYS A 3 -14.47 9.23 9.74
CA LYS A 3 -15.86 9.70 9.67
C LYS A 3 -16.21 10.42 8.36
N THR A 4 -15.23 10.97 7.67
CA THR A 4 -15.42 11.77 6.44
C THR A 4 -14.94 11.04 5.19
N LYS A 5 -14.40 9.82 5.34
CA LYS A 5 -13.80 9.06 4.24
C LYS A 5 -14.89 8.33 3.45
N PRO A 6 -14.82 8.32 2.10
CA PRO A 6 -15.69 7.48 1.31
C PRO A 6 -15.52 5.99 1.63
N ALA A 7 -16.59 5.21 1.54
CA ALA A 7 -16.57 3.79 1.92
C ALA A 7 -15.64 2.96 1.04
N GLU A 8 -15.50 3.32 -0.24
CA GLU A 8 -14.57 2.72 -1.18
C GLU A 8 -13.11 2.85 -0.76
N THR A 9 -12.76 3.92 -0.04
CA THR A 9 -11.41 4.14 0.46
C THR A 9 -11.04 3.09 1.49
N LYS A 10 -11.97 2.71 2.37
CA LYS A 10 -11.76 1.61 3.33
C LYS A 10 -11.51 0.26 2.63
N THR A 11 -12.16 0.03 1.49
CA THR A 11 -11.96 -1.20 0.70
C THR A 11 -10.57 -1.22 0.05
N ILE A 12 -10.09 -0.08 -0.43
CA ILE A 12 -8.75 0.07 -1.02
C ILE A 12 -7.67 -0.04 0.05
N GLU A 13 -7.90 0.60 1.19
CA GLU A 13 -7.03 0.60 2.36
C GLU A 13 -7.16 -0.68 3.18
N GLY A 14 -7.92 -1.69 2.75
CA GLY A 14 -8.31 -2.90 3.48
C GLY A 14 -7.18 -3.82 3.98
N VAL A 15 -5.95 -3.30 4.01
CA VAL A 15 -4.71 -3.88 4.58
C VAL A 15 -4.11 -3.02 5.70
N SER A 16 -4.52 -1.77 5.86
CA SER A 16 -4.04 -0.88 6.91
C SER A 16 -4.87 -1.06 8.18
N GLU A 17 -4.39 -1.94 9.06
CA GLU A 17 -4.95 -2.07 10.40
C GLU A 17 -4.39 -1.00 11.33
N LEU A 18 -5.23 -0.52 12.25
CA LEU A 18 -4.79 0.35 13.33
C LEU A 18 -3.78 -0.40 14.20
N MET A 19 -2.51 -0.02 14.11
CA MET A 19 -1.46 -0.60 14.93
C MET A 19 -1.40 0.06 16.31
N HIS A 20 -1.10 -0.74 17.33
CA HIS A 20 -0.83 -0.22 18.66
C HIS A 20 0.47 0.62 18.64
N PRO A 21 0.53 1.77 19.36
CA PRO A 21 1.72 2.62 19.38
C PRO A 21 3.01 1.88 19.72
N ASP A 22 2.96 0.90 20.63
CA ASP A 22 4.13 0.11 21.01
C ASP A 22 4.68 -0.73 19.84
N ALA A 23 3.80 -1.28 19.01
CA ALA A 23 4.21 -2.05 17.82
C ALA A 23 4.82 -1.14 16.75
N VAL A 24 4.31 0.09 16.61
CA VAL A 24 4.88 1.12 15.73
C VAL A 24 6.26 1.54 16.25
N ALA A 25 6.41 1.77 17.55
CA ALA A 25 7.69 2.13 18.14
C ALA A 25 8.74 1.03 17.95
N GLN A 26 8.35 -0.23 18.14
CA GLN A 26 9.24 -1.36 17.92
C GLN A 26 9.65 -1.49 16.45
N SER A 27 8.71 -1.36 15.50
CA SER A 27 9.05 -1.45 14.07
C SER A 27 9.98 -0.33 13.60
N LEU A 28 9.90 0.84 14.22
CA LEU A 28 10.85 1.93 14.00
C LEU A 28 12.26 1.58 14.51
N VAL A 29 12.36 1.04 15.73
CA VAL A 29 13.65 0.62 16.31
C VAL A 29 14.28 -0.50 15.47
N ASP A 30 13.50 -1.51 15.10
CA ASP A 30 13.95 -2.63 14.29
C ASP A 30 14.39 -2.16 12.90
N GLY A 31 13.60 -1.30 12.25
CA GLY A 31 13.95 -0.75 10.95
C GLY A 31 15.24 0.08 10.95
N ILE A 32 15.49 0.86 12.02
CA ILE A 32 16.75 1.59 12.18
C ILE A 32 17.92 0.61 12.40
N SER A 33 17.74 -0.42 13.22
CA SER A 33 18.74 -1.46 13.47
C SER A 33 19.13 -2.19 12.18
N ASP A 34 18.14 -2.47 11.33
CA ASP A 34 18.31 -3.16 10.03
C ASP A 34 18.76 -2.20 8.89
N GLY A 35 19.17 -0.98 9.23
CA GLY A 35 19.64 0.02 8.27
C GLY A 35 18.59 0.41 7.22
N GLN A 36 17.30 0.25 7.52
CA GLN A 36 16.20 0.64 6.65
C GLN A 36 15.92 2.14 6.82
N PHE A 37 15.94 2.88 5.70
CA PHE A 37 15.64 4.31 5.68
C PHE A 37 14.16 4.60 5.36
N SER A 38 13.43 3.58 4.91
CA SER A 38 12.00 3.63 4.63
C SER A 38 11.35 2.51 5.42
N ILE A 39 10.63 2.89 6.48
CA ILE A 39 9.95 1.99 7.40
C ILE A 39 8.45 2.16 7.17
N THR A 40 7.79 1.08 6.81
CA THR A 40 6.34 1.06 6.56
C THR A 40 5.78 -0.28 7.00
N ASN A 41 4.57 -0.25 7.53
CA ASN A 41 3.76 -1.42 7.84
C ASN A 41 2.84 -1.83 6.69
N GLU A 42 2.82 -1.05 5.60
CA GLU A 42 1.94 -1.27 4.46
C GLU A 42 2.67 -2.04 3.35
N VAL A 43 2.19 -3.25 3.06
CA VAL A 43 2.72 -4.10 2.00
C VAL A 43 2.75 -3.39 0.64
N PRO A 44 1.70 -2.65 0.21
CA PRO A 44 1.75 -1.94 -1.07
C PRO A 44 2.87 -0.89 -1.13
N ILE A 45 3.12 -0.16 -0.04
CA ILE A 45 4.17 0.85 0.03
C ILE A 45 5.56 0.20 0.01
N PHE A 46 5.71 -0.95 0.69
CA PHE A 46 6.94 -1.73 0.64
C PHE A 46 7.24 -2.24 -0.79
N VAL A 47 6.23 -2.72 -1.51
CA VAL A 47 6.40 -3.14 -2.91
C VAL A 47 6.74 -1.95 -3.81
N LEU A 48 6.08 -0.81 -3.60
CA LEU A 48 6.38 0.43 -4.33
C LEU A 48 7.83 0.87 -4.12
N ARG A 49 8.38 0.75 -2.91
CA ARG A 49 9.80 1.02 -2.62
C ARG A 49 10.72 0.18 -3.50
N MET A 50 10.41 -1.10 -3.68
CA MET A 50 11.21 -2.01 -4.51
C MET A 50 11.16 -1.62 -5.99
N ILE A 51 10.02 -1.12 -6.47
CA ILE A 51 9.83 -0.68 -7.87
C ILE A 51 10.48 0.68 -8.13
N ALA A 52 10.38 1.61 -7.19
CA ALA A 52 10.84 3.00 -7.34
C ALA A 52 12.36 3.18 -7.43
N ASN A 53 13.16 2.11 -7.28
CA ASN A 53 14.59 2.03 -7.56
C ASN A 53 15.40 3.28 -7.12
N GLY A 54 15.85 3.33 -5.87
CA GLY A 54 16.82 4.35 -5.40
C GLY A 54 16.34 5.27 -4.29
N VAL A 55 15.15 5.04 -3.73
CA VAL A 55 14.62 5.81 -2.59
C VAL A 55 15.27 5.42 -1.26
N ALA A 56 15.76 4.18 -1.13
CA ALA A 56 16.45 3.67 0.05
C ALA A 56 17.57 2.67 -0.33
N PRO A 57 18.64 2.54 0.49
CA PRO A 57 19.66 1.52 0.32
C PRO A 57 19.08 0.11 0.26
N ARG A 58 19.53 -0.68 -0.73
CA ARG A 58 19.04 -2.05 -0.96
C ARG A 58 19.97 -3.04 -0.27
N HIS A 59 19.38 -3.95 0.50
CA HIS A 59 20.13 -5.03 1.14
C HIS A 59 20.36 -6.22 0.20
N ASN A 60 19.41 -6.52 -0.70
CA ASN A 60 19.50 -7.68 -1.58
C ASN A 60 19.00 -7.38 -3.00
N THR A 61 19.83 -6.66 -3.77
CA THR A 61 19.51 -6.24 -5.15
C THR A 61 19.19 -7.41 -6.09
N VAL A 62 19.86 -8.56 -5.93
CA VAL A 62 19.64 -9.73 -6.79
C VAL A 62 18.26 -10.33 -6.54
N LEU A 63 17.89 -10.54 -5.27
CA LEU A 63 16.56 -11.04 -4.92
C LEU A 63 15.46 -10.08 -5.38
N GLU A 64 15.65 -8.78 -5.16
CA GLU A 64 14.69 -7.76 -5.59
C GLU A 64 14.53 -7.74 -7.12
N MET A 65 15.60 -7.95 -7.90
CA MET A 65 15.52 -8.09 -9.35
C MET A 65 14.75 -9.34 -9.80
N VAL A 66 14.96 -10.48 -9.13
CA VAL A 66 14.24 -11.72 -9.44
C VAL A 66 12.76 -11.59 -9.11
N LEU A 67 12.42 -10.89 -8.03
CA LEU A 67 11.03 -10.65 -7.62
C LEU A 67 10.37 -9.49 -8.38
N PHE A 68 11.13 -8.68 -9.11
CA PHE A 68 10.62 -7.50 -9.80
C PHE A 68 9.45 -7.79 -10.76
N PRO A 69 9.48 -8.85 -11.60
CA PRO A 69 8.34 -9.18 -12.45
C PRO A 69 7.06 -9.46 -11.65
N LEU A 70 7.16 -10.14 -10.51
CA LEU A 70 6.02 -10.42 -9.63
C LEU A 70 5.49 -9.14 -8.98
N ALA A 71 6.39 -8.27 -8.53
CA ALA A 71 6.02 -6.97 -7.96
C ALA A 71 5.33 -6.06 -8.98
N MET A 72 5.76 -6.07 -10.24
CA MET A 72 5.09 -5.35 -11.31
C MET A 72 3.68 -5.88 -11.59
N LEU A 73 3.50 -7.21 -11.62
CA LEU A 73 2.17 -7.81 -11.76
C LEU A 73 1.26 -7.44 -10.59
N PHE A 74 1.78 -7.48 -9.37
CA PHE A 74 1.06 -7.03 -8.18
C PHE A 74 0.66 -5.56 -8.27
N GLN A 75 1.59 -4.67 -8.62
CA GLN A 75 1.33 -3.23 -8.75
C GLN A 75 0.24 -2.92 -9.77
N VAL A 76 0.31 -3.53 -10.96
CA VAL A 76 -0.70 -3.34 -12.01
C VAL A 76 -2.06 -3.89 -11.57
N GLY A 77 -2.08 -5.10 -10.99
CA GLY A 77 -3.31 -5.70 -10.46
C GLY A 77 -3.97 -4.85 -9.38
N PHE A 78 -3.17 -4.32 -8.45
CA PHE A 78 -3.63 -3.44 -7.39
C PHE A 78 -4.16 -2.10 -7.94
N GLY A 79 -3.48 -1.52 -8.94
CA GLY A 79 -3.96 -0.33 -9.65
C GLY A 79 -5.33 -0.55 -10.31
N LEU A 80 -5.49 -1.64 -11.06
CA LEU A 80 -6.77 -2.01 -11.68
C LEU A 80 -7.87 -2.24 -10.64
N PHE A 81 -7.54 -2.85 -9.50
CA PHE A 81 -8.47 -3.04 -8.40
C PHE A 81 -8.94 -1.70 -7.79
N MET A 82 -8.02 -0.76 -7.57
CA MET A 82 -8.37 0.59 -7.08
C MET A 82 -9.29 1.32 -8.07
N ASP A 83 -8.90 1.36 -9.35
CA ASP A 83 -9.67 2.01 -10.41
C ASP A 83 -11.08 1.39 -10.55
N PHE A 84 -11.16 0.06 -10.49
CA PHE A 84 -12.43 -0.66 -10.52
C PHE A 84 -13.31 -0.30 -9.33
N THR A 85 -12.73 -0.29 -8.13
CA THR A 85 -13.46 -0.01 -6.88
C THR A 85 -14.04 1.40 -6.88
N VAL A 86 -13.24 2.40 -7.26
CA VAL A 86 -13.69 3.80 -7.39
C VAL A 86 -14.75 3.93 -8.50
N SER A 87 -14.54 3.29 -9.65
CA SER A 87 -15.49 3.33 -10.77
C SER A 87 -16.84 2.73 -10.41
N GLN A 88 -16.87 1.64 -9.66
CA GLN A 88 -18.10 0.99 -9.19
C GLN A 88 -18.82 1.86 -8.16
N ALA A 89 -18.09 2.47 -7.22
CA ALA A 89 -18.65 3.41 -6.25
C ALA A 89 -19.28 4.63 -6.94
N ALA A 90 -18.59 5.23 -7.91
CA ALA A 90 -19.11 6.35 -8.69
C ALA A 90 -20.39 6.00 -9.46
N LYS A 91 -20.44 4.83 -10.11
CA LYS A 91 -21.64 4.34 -10.80
C LYS A 91 -22.81 4.14 -9.85
N LYS A 92 -22.56 3.60 -8.65
CA LYS A 92 -23.59 3.40 -7.62
C LYS A 92 -24.18 4.74 -7.16
N GLN A 93 -23.32 5.71 -6.80
CA GLN A 93 -23.77 7.05 -6.40
C GLN A 93 -24.53 7.78 -7.52
N ALA A 94 -24.14 7.60 -8.78
CA ALA A 94 -24.84 8.19 -9.92
C ALA A 94 -26.22 7.55 -10.15
N LYS A 95 -26.42 6.29 -9.77
CA LYS A 95 -27.72 5.62 -9.80
C LYS A 95 -28.61 6.09 -8.65
N ASP A 96 -28.08 6.14 -7.45
CA ASP A 96 -28.80 6.58 -6.24
C ASP A 96 -29.26 8.05 -6.32
N LYS A 97 -28.59 8.90 -7.12
CA LYS A 97 -29.01 10.29 -7.39
C LYS A 97 -30.11 10.43 -8.46
N LYS A 98 -30.40 9.37 -9.21
CA LYS A 98 -31.42 9.37 -10.28
C LYS A 98 -32.77 8.81 -9.83
N GLU A 99 -32.79 8.10 -8.70
CA GLU A 99 -34.00 7.66 -8.00
C GLU A 99 -34.46 8.72 -6.99
#